data_AF-A0A7C0VPU2-F1
#
_entry.id   AF-A0A7C0VPU2-F1
#
_cell.length_a   1.000
_cell.length_b   1.000
_cell.length_c   1.000
_cell.angle_alpha   90.00
_cell.angle_beta   90.00
_cell.angle_gamma   90.00
#
_symmetry.space_group_name_H-M   'P 1'
#
loop_
_entity.id
_entity.type
_entity.pdbx_description
1 polymer ?
#
loop_
_entity_poly.entity_id
_entity_poly.type
_entity_poly.pdbx_seq_one_letter_code
_entity_poly.pdbx_strand_id
1 'polypeptide(L)'
;MIGITNSHKPPDHTDEDFYGDVQGFWIHGWKGDRAVVGKFKFLTCAIVSSNIPQKIPLISIPIHLGHNMAKKVCFCLALVQSLVKSIKLILFDRGFYSKELILALTKAEYPYLIFVPKNEEVKKELKEMKIVEKKKIRYEFELNKNKTVFRGKTILALLKQIIDPLNEKVFDWAFATNQDGINLNYIIPTYKGRWR
;
A
#
# COMPACT_ATOMS: atom_id res chain seq x y z
N MET A 1 4.30 -8.34 -11.13
CA MET A 1 3.47 -7.86 -10.00
C MET A 1 3.07 -6.43 -10.31
N ILE A 2 2.05 -5.89 -9.64
CA ILE A 2 1.67 -4.48 -9.79
C ILE A 2 2.03 -3.75 -8.49
N GLY A 3 2.85 -2.71 -8.58
CA GLY A 3 3.08 -1.77 -7.50
C GLY A 3 2.09 -0.62 -7.60
N ILE A 4 1.41 -0.31 -6.50
CA ILE A 4 0.53 0.88 -6.41
C ILE A 4 1.07 1.80 -5.33
N THR A 5 1.30 3.06 -5.70
CA THR A 5 1.87 4.09 -4.83
C THR A 5 0.94 5.29 -4.71
N ASN A 6 0.94 5.90 -3.53
CA ASN A 6 0.31 7.18 -3.23
C ASN A 6 1.32 7.97 -2.39
N SER A 7 1.49 9.22 -2.74
CA SER A 7 2.54 10.11 -2.29
C SER A 7 2.42 10.49 -0.82
N HIS A 8 3.33 9.95 0.00
CA HIS A 8 3.60 10.51 1.32
C HIS A 8 5.10 10.65 1.66
N LYS A 9 6.06 9.99 0.98
CA LYS A 9 7.52 10.28 1.08
C LYS A 9 8.31 9.83 -0.17
N PRO A 10 9.44 10.50 -0.52
CA PRO A 10 10.24 10.22 -1.72
C PRO A 10 11.21 9.03 -1.55
N PRO A 11 11.77 8.47 -2.64
CA PRO A 11 11.83 9.04 -3.99
C PRO A 11 11.05 8.22 -5.01
N ASP A 12 9.77 8.57 -5.20
CA ASP A 12 9.05 8.39 -6.45
C ASP A 12 8.11 9.60 -6.52
N HIS A 13 8.51 10.66 -7.23
CA HIS A 13 7.72 11.89 -7.35
C HIS A 13 6.36 11.57 -7.98
N THR A 14 5.35 11.49 -7.13
CA THR A 14 3.93 11.27 -7.49
C THR A 14 3.07 12.47 -7.09
N ASP A 15 3.74 13.60 -6.82
CA ASP A 15 3.13 14.89 -6.54
C ASP A 15 3.75 15.96 -7.42
N GLU A 16 2.95 16.93 -7.83
CA GLU A 16 3.40 18.14 -8.52
C GLU A 16 3.16 19.36 -7.63
N ASP A 17 4.16 20.23 -7.51
CA ASP A 17 4.09 21.43 -6.68
C ASP A 17 3.12 22.46 -7.27
N PHE A 18 2.36 23.13 -6.39
CA PHE A 18 1.43 24.18 -6.75
C PHE A 18 1.73 25.46 -5.94
N TYR A 19 1.80 26.58 -6.66
CA TYR A 19 2.27 27.87 -6.15
C TYR A 19 1.18 28.96 -6.11
N GLY A 20 -0.03 28.69 -6.65
CA GLY A 20 -1.15 29.62 -6.67
C GLY A 20 -2.06 29.51 -5.46
N ASP A 21 -3.18 30.22 -5.44
CA ASP A 21 -4.13 30.09 -4.34
C ASP A 21 -4.79 28.71 -4.32
N VAL A 22 -4.70 28.02 -3.19
CA VAL A 22 -5.30 26.68 -3.02
C VAL A 22 -6.81 26.81 -3.09
N GLN A 23 -7.40 26.37 -4.21
CA GLN A 23 -8.84 26.37 -4.45
C GLN A 23 -9.33 24.99 -4.92
N GLY A 24 -10.55 24.63 -4.52
CA GLY A 24 -11.18 23.38 -4.90
C GLY A 24 -10.59 22.14 -4.23
N PHE A 25 -10.97 20.95 -4.71
CA PHE A 25 -10.60 19.67 -4.08
C PHE A 25 -9.35 19.02 -4.67
N TRP A 26 -8.82 19.51 -5.79
CA TRP A 26 -7.70 18.87 -6.51
C TRP A 26 -6.33 19.19 -5.93
N ILE A 27 -6.25 20.26 -5.13
CA ILE A 27 -5.02 20.81 -4.60
C ILE A 27 -4.95 20.43 -3.12
N HIS A 28 -3.95 19.64 -2.76
CA HIS A 28 -3.72 19.22 -1.38
C HIS A 28 -2.90 20.30 -0.70
N GLY A 29 -3.51 20.99 0.26
CA GLY A 29 -2.83 22.07 0.99
C GLY A 29 -1.51 21.60 1.57
N TRP A 30 -0.48 22.43 1.41
CA TRP A 30 0.89 22.11 1.82
C TRP A 30 1.47 23.29 2.58
N LYS A 31 2.03 23.03 3.75
CA LYS A 31 2.81 24.01 4.52
C LYS A 31 4.26 23.85 4.10
N GLY A 32 4.61 24.32 2.91
CA GLY A 32 5.92 24.09 2.30
C GLY A 32 6.96 25.18 2.56
N ASP A 33 8.22 24.78 2.39
CA ASP A 33 9.34 25.68 2.11
C ASP A 33 9.30 26.14 0.64
N ARG A 34 9.92 27.29 0.34
CA ARG A 34 10.09 27.86 -1.03
C ARG A 34 8.77 28.20 -1.74
N ALA A 35 7.80 28.77 -1.02
CA ALA A 35 6.52 29.27 -1.55
C ALA A 35 5.58 28.21 -2.16
N VAL A 36 5.83 26.91 -1.96
CA VAL A 36 4.87 25.87 -2.34
C VAL A 36 3.70 25.88 -1.36
N VAL A 37 2.51 26.12 -1.88
CA VAL A 37 1.26 26.28 -1.10
C VAL A 37 0.31 25.10 -1.26
N GLY A 38 0.49 24.28 -2.30
CA GLY A 38 -0.25 23.04 -2.48
C GLY A 38 0.50 22.00 -3.30
N LYS A 39 -0.09 20.81 -3.41
CA LYS A 39 0.38 19.73 -4.29
C LYS A 39 -0.78 19.08 -5.04
N PHE A 40 -0.60 18.79 -6.32
CA PHE A 40 -1.40 17.77 -6.99
C PHE A 40 -0.86 16.41 -6.59
N LYS A 41 -1.76 15.47 -6.32
CA LYS A 41 -1.40 14.09 -5.97
C LYS A 41 -1.91 13.12 -7.03
N PHE A 42 -1.16 12.04 -7.21
CA PHE A 42 -1.49 11.02 -8.20
C PHE A 42 -1.47 9.61 -7.62
N LEU A 43 -2.38 8.77 -8.11
CA LEU A 43 -2.38 7.33 -7.90
C LEU A 43 -1.72 6.67 -9.10
N THR A 44 -0.53 6.11 -8.91
CA THR A 44 0.25 5.48 -9.97
C THR A 44 0.22 3.96 -9.83
N CYS A 45 -0.02 3.27 -10.96
CA CYS A 45 0.13 1.83 -11.07
C CYS A 45 1.30 1.51 -12.00
N ALA A 46 2.22 0.67 -11.54
CA ALA A 46 3.38 0.25 -12.29
C ALA A 46 3.57 -1.27 -12.24
N ILE A 47 4.08 -1.86 -13.32
CA ILE A 47 4.59 -3.22 -13.30
C ILE A 47 5.91 -3.22 -12.54
N VAL A 48 6.01 -4.13 -11.56
CA VAL A 48 7.23 -4.42 -10.82
C VAL A 48 7.55 -5.90 -10.93
N SER A 49 8.82 -6.22 -11.15
CA SER A 49 9.31 -7.57 -11.38
C SER A 49 10.67 -7.76 -10.71
N SER A 50 10.96 -8.98 -10.26
CA SER A 50 12.33 -9.35 -9.86
C SER A 50 13.28 -9.45 -11.05
N ASN A 51 12.74 -9.70 -12.24
CA ASN A 51 13.52 -9.97 -13.46
C ASN A 51 13.77 -8.70 -14.27
N ILE A 52 13.05 -7.61 -13.99
CA ILE A 52 13.20 -6.33 -14.67
C ILE A 52 13.57 -5.32 -13.58
N PRO A 53 14.75 -4.69 -13.65
CA PRO A 53 15.20 -3.79 -12.61
C PRO A 53 14.41 -2.47 -12.55
N GLN A 54 13.69 -2.13 -13.62
CA GLN A 54 12.93 -0.90 -13.75
C GLN A 54 11.45 -1.10 -13.41
N LYS A 55 10.82 -0.08 -12.79
CA LYS A 55 9.37 0.04 -12.73
C LYS A 55 8.85 0.53 -14.07
N ILE A 56 7.84 -0.16 -14.61
CA ILE A 56 7.18 0.27 -15.85
C ILE A 56 5.84 0.90 -15.47
N PRO A 57 5.71 2.24 -15.49
CA PRO A 57 4.44 2.89 -15.20
C PRO A 57 3.42 2.51 -16.28
N LEU A 58 2.22 2.13 -15.85
CA LEU A 58 1.10 1.81 -16.75
C LEU A 58 0.10 2.96 -16.81
N ILE A 59 -0.34 3.43 -15.63
CA ILE A 59 -1.31 4.52 -15.52
C ILE A 59 -0.95 5.39 -14.32
N SER A 60 -1.25 6.68 -14.44
CA SER A 60 -1.24 7.63 -13.33
C SER A 60 -2.51 8.47 -13.41
N ILE A 61 -3.30 8.52 -12.34
CA ILE A 61 -4.53 9.31 -12.30
C ILE A 61 -4.48 10.33 -11.16
N PRO A 62 -4.97 11.57 -11.38
CA PRO A 62 -5.02 12.56 -10.31
C PRO A 62 -6.03 12.17 -9.24
N ILE A 63 -5.70 12.46 -7.98
CA ILE A 63 -6.55 12.22 -6.83
C ILE A 63 -6.88 13.53 -6.11
N HIS A 64 -8.17 13.75 -5.85
CA HIS A 64 -8.67 14.93 -5.13
C HIS A 64 -8.93 14.60 -3.65
N LEU A 65 -9.00 15.62 -2.80
CA LEU A 65 -9.38 15.51 -1.40
C LEU A 65 -10.78 14.88 -1.26
N GLY A 66 -10.95 14.01 -0.26
CA GLY A 66 -12.24 13.36 0.04
C GLY A 66 -12.65 12.24 -0.91
N HIS A 67 -11.84 11.91 -1.93
CA HIS A 67 -12.16 10.79 -2.81
C HIS A 67 -12.16 9.44 -2.07
N ASN A 68 -12.94 8.49 -2.57
CA ASN A 68 -12.91 7.12 -2.06
C ASN A 68 -11.72 6.36 -2.66
N MET A 69 -10.67 6.15 -1.86
CA MET A 69 -9.43 5.48 -2.28
C MET A 69 -9.67 4.07 -2.82
N ALA A 70 -10.53 3.28 -2.16
CA ALA A 70 -10.82 1.91 -2.57
C ALA A 70 -11.44 1.86 -3.98
N LYS A 71 -12.40 2.76 -4.27
CA LYS A 71 -12.99 2.89 -5.61
C LYS A 71 -11.94 3.29 -6.66
N LYS A 72 -11.06 4.25 -6.35
CA LYS A 72 -10.01 4.68 -7.28
C LYS A 72 -9.01 3.57 -7.58
N VAL A 73 -8.59 2.82 -6.56
CA VAL A 73 -7.72 1.64 -6.75
C VAL A 73 -8.41 0.59 -7.62
N CYS A 74 -9.68 0.25 -7.35
CA CYS A 74 -10.42 -0.73 -8.17
C CYS A 74 -10.55 -0.27 -9.63
N PHE A 75 -10.81 1.02 -9.85
CA PHE A 75 -10.84 1.60 -11.20
C PHE A 75 -9.49 1.45 -11.90
N CYS A 76 -8.38 1.79 -11.24
CA CYS A 76 -7.05 1.61 -11.81
C CYS A 76 -6.75 0.14 -12.13
N LEU A 77 -7.14 -0.78 -11.25
CA LEU A 77 -6.93 -2.21 -11.46
C LEU A 77 -7.73 -2.74 -12.66
N ALA A 78 -8.98 -2.28 -12.84
CA ALA A 78 -9.78 -2.63 -14.02
C ALA A 78 -9.10 -2.18 -15.32
N LEU A 79 -8.55 -0.96 -15.35
CA LEU A 79 -7.78 -0.46 -16.49
C LEU A 79 -6.51 -1.29 -16.71
N VAL A 80 -5.70 -1.49 -15.67
CA VAL A 80 -4.45 -2.25 -15.74
C VAL A 80 -4.68 -3.69 -16.18
N GLN A 81 -5.76 -4.33 -15.71
CA GLN A 81 -6.05 -5.72 -16.06
C GLN A 81 -6.36 -5.90 -17.55
N SER A 82 -6.86 -4.87 -18.25
CA SER A 82 -7.00 -4.91 -19.71
C SER A 82 -5.65 -4.84 -20.44
N LEU A 83 -4.60 -4.34 -19.79
CA LEU A 83 -3.26 -4.15 -20.36
C LEU A 83 -2.30 -5.31 -20.07
N VAL A 84 -2.63 -6.17 -19.11
CA VAL A 84 -1.75 -7.27 -18.68
C VAL A 84 -2.49 -8.60 -18.65
N LYS A 85 -1.81 -9.68 -19.04
CA LYS A 85 -2.42 -11.03 -19.06
C LYS A 85 -2.97 -11.48 -17.69
N SER A 86 -2.27 -11.13 -16.60
CA SER A 86 -2.68 -11.53 -15.24
C SER A 86 -1.98 -10.68 -14.17
N ILE A 87 -2.70 -10.34 -13.11
CA ILE A 87 -2.14 -9.68 -11.92
C ILE A 87 -1.85 -10.72 -10.84
N LYS A 88 -0.58 -11.09 -10.67
CA LYS A 88 -0.16 -12.12 -9.68
C LYS A 88 -0.21 -11.65 -8.22
N LEU A 89 0.12 -10.38 -8.00
CA LEU A 89 0.19 -9.77 -6.68
C LEU A 89 0.23 -8.25 -6.83
N ILE A 90 -0.50 -7.54 -5.96
CA ILE A 90 -0.51 -6.09 -5.87
C ILE A 90 0.19 -5.65 -4.60
N LEU A 91 1.16 -4.75 -4.71
CA LEU A 91 1.96 -4.23 -3.60
C LEU A 91 1.53 -2.81 -3.26
N PHE A 92 1.17 -2.57 -1.99
CA PHE A 92 0.72 -1.27 -1.52
C PHE A 92 1.57 -0.75 -0.34
N ASP A 93 1.76 0.56 -0.28
CA ASP A 93 2.36 1.22 0.89
C ASP A 93 1.37 1.38 2.07
N ARG A 94 1.89 1.82 3.21
CA ARG A 94 1.18 2.04 4.47
C ARG A 94 -0.04 2.94 4.36
N GLY A 95 0.00 3.93 3.47
CA GLY A 95 -1.12 4.85 3.22
C GLY A 95 -2.37 4.18 2.66
N PHE A 96 -2.28 2.93 2.19
CA PHE A 96 -3.41 2.16 1.66
C PHE A 96 -4.02 1.19 2.66
N TYR A 97 -3.45 1.05 3.87
CA TYR A 97 -3.98 0.16 4.89
C TYR A 97 -5.33 0.67 5.41
N SER A 98 -6.41 0.21 4.79
CA SER A 98 -7.79 0.53 5.16
C SER A 98 -8.69 -0.68 5.03
N LYS A 99 -9.64 -0.82 5.97
CA LYS A 99 -10.64 -1.91 5.97
C LYS A 99 -11.45 -1.93 4.67
N GLU A 100 -11.78 -0.76 4.13
CA GLU A 100 -12.54 -0.64 2.88
C GLU A 100 -11.76 -1.19 1.69
N LEU A 101 -10.48 -0.81 1.52
CA LEU A 101 -9.66 -1.33 0.43
C LEU A 101 -9.44 -2.83 0.56
N ILE A 102 -9.12 -3.32 1.77
CA ILE A 102 -8.95 -4.74 2.06
C ILE A 102 -10.20 -5.53 1.66
N LEU A 103 -11.38 -5.04 2.05
CA LEU A 103 -12.65 -5.68 1.71
C LEU A 103 -12.90 -5.67 0.19
N ALA A 104 -12.63 -4.55 -0.48
CA ALA A 104 -12.81 -4.41 -1.92
C ALA A 104 -11.89 -5.36 -2.71
N LEU A 105 -10.61 -5.41 -2.37
CA LEU A 105 -9.64 -6.30 -3.01
C LEU A 105 -9.95 -7.78 -2.76
N THR A 106 -10.38 -8.12 -1.54
CA THR A 106 -10.77 -9.50 -1.20
C THR A 106 -11.99 -9.95 -1.99
N LYS A 107 -13.03 -9.10 -2.10
CA LYS A 107 -14.24 -9.40 -2.88
C LYS A 107 -13.96 -9.50 -4.39
N ALA A 108 -13.02 -8.71 -4.90
CA ALA A 108 -12.59 -8.76 -6.28
C ALA A 108 -11.52 -9.84 -6.55
N GLU A 109 -11.22 -10.68 -5.55
CA GLU A 109 -10.24 -11.77 -5.64
C GLU A 109 -8.83 -11.34 -6.08
N TYR A 110 -8.47 -10.07 -5.85
CA TYR A 110 -7.13 -9.59 -6.17
C TYR A 110 -6.13 -10.02 -5.09
N PRO A 111 -5.03 -10.73 -5.43
CA PRO A 111 -3.96 -11.00 -4.49
C PRO A 111 -3.25 -9.69 -4.10
N TYR A 112 -3.17 -9.38 -2.81
CA TYR A 112 -2.54 -8.14 -2.34
C TYR A 112 -1.56 -8.34 -1.20
N LEU A 113 -0.64 -7.39 -1.06
CA LEU A 113 0.26 -7.21 0.08
C LEU A 113 0.29 -5.72 0.42
N ILE A 114 -0.34 -5.35 1.53
CA ILE A 114 -0.39 -3.97 2.02
C ILE A 114 0.52 -3.84 3.24
N PHE A 115 1.46 -2.90 3.22
CA PHE A 115 2.30 -2.64 4.38
C PHE A 115 1.45 -2.03 5.51
N VAL A 116 1.48 -2.60 6.71
CA VAL A 116 0.62 -2.20 7.84
C VAL A 116 1.38 -1.20 8.71
N PRO A 117 0.80 -0.03 9.06
CA PRO A 117 1.39 0.85 10.06
C PRO A 117 1.47 0.14 11.42
N LYS A 118 2.46 0.48 12.24
CA LYS A 118 2.59 -0.06 13.59
C LYS A 118 1.51 0.53 14.51
N ASN A 119 0.29 0.03 14.40
CA ASN A 119 -0.80 0.33 15.33
C ASN A 119 -0.60 -0.46 16.64
N GLU A 120 -1.38 -0.15 17.67
CA GLU A 120 -1.20 -0.76 19.00
C GLU A 120 -1.34 -2.28 18.99
N GLU A 121 -2.24 -2.82 18.16
CA GLU A 121 -2.44 -4.27 18.00
C GLU A 121 -1.19 -4.95 17.41
N VAL A 122 -0.68 -4.43 16.29
CA VAL A 122 0.55 -4.93 15.66
C VAL A 122 1.75 -4.79 16.60
N LYS A 123 1.85 -3.67 17.33
CA LYS A 123 2.92 -3.47 18.33
C LYS A 123 2.85 -4.51 19.44
N LYS A 124 1.66 -4.83 19.94
CA LYS A 124 1.46 -5.82 21.01
C LYS A 124 1.95 -7.19 20.54
N GLU A 125 1.46 -7.66 19.39
CA GLU A 125 1.87 -8.96 18.82
C GLU A 125 3.38 -9.01 18.58
N LEU A 126 3.96 -7.95 18.01
CA LEU A 126 5.41 -7.88 17.78
C LEU A 126 6.25 -7.85 19.07
N LYS A 127 5.71 -7.46 20.22
CA LYS A 127 6.46 -7.50 21.49
C LYS A 127 6.55 -8.91 22.05
N GLU A 128 5.55 -9.75 21.78
CA GLU A 128 5.45 -11.12 22.25
C GLU A 128 6.26 -12.10 21.37
N MET A 129 6.59 -11.69 20.13
CA MET A 129 7.39 -12.48 19.19
C MET A 129 8.89 -12.52 19.55
N LYS A 130 9.50 -13.68 19.31
CA LYS A 130 10.96 -13.88 19.39
C LYS A 130 11.68 -13.17 18.24
N ILE A 131 12.97 -12.89 18.44
CA ILE A 131 13.84 -12.30 17.41
C ILE A 131 13.89 -13.24 16.18
N VAL A 132 13.82 -12.67 14.98
CA VAL A 132 13.74 -13.38 13.68
C VAL A 132 12.44 -14.19 13.49
N GLU A 133 11.51 -14.16 14.43
CA GLU A 133 10.24 -14.87 14.29
C GLU A 133 9.38 -14.27 13.16
N LYS A 134 8.69 -15.14 12.44
CA LYS A 134 7.71 -14.79 11.42
C LYS A 134 6.40 -15.50 11.74
N LYS A 135 5.31 -14.74 11.85
CA LYS A 135 4.01 -15.23 12.30
C LYS A 135 2.92 -14.79 11.33
N LYS A 136 1.93 -15.66 11.10
CA LYS A 136 0.66 -15.31 10.42
C LYS A 136 -0.44 -15.29 11.46
N ILE A 137 -1.28 -14.26 11.41
CA ILE A 137 -2.44 -14.11 12.27
C ILE A 137 -3.65 -13.85 11.39
N ARG A 138 -4.75 -14.57 11.62
CA ARG A 138 -6.03 -14.24 10.98
C ARG A 138 -6.65 -13.08 11.74
N TYR A 139 -6.94 -12.00 11.03
CA TYR A 139 -7.52 -10.79 11.57
C TYR A 139 -8.90 -10.57 10.96
N GLU A 140 -9.91 -10.53 11.83
CA GLU A 140 -11.28 -10.22 11.46
C GLU A 140 -11.60 -8.79 11.86
N PHE A 141 -12.39 -8.10 11.05
CA PHE A 141 -12.76 -6.72 11.30
C PHE A 141 -14.16 -6.40 10.84
N GLU A 142 -14.74 -5.38 11.49
CA GLU A 142 -15.98 -4.76 11.05
C GLU A 142 -15.70 -3.36 10.47
N LEU A 143 -16.44 -3.04 9.40
CA LEU A 143 -16.45 -1.75 8.72
C LEU A 143 -17.88 -1.23 8.68
N ASN A 144 -18.14 -0.13 9.38
CA ASN A 144 -19.42 0.57 9.32
C ASN A 144 -19.41 1.59 8.18
N LYS A 145 -20.29 1.41 7.21
CA LYS A 145 -20.42 2.34 6.07
C LYS A 145 -21.89 2.49 5.68
N ASN A 146 -22.35 3.73 5.54
CA ASN A 146 -23.74 4.05 5.17
C ASN A 146 -24.77 3.29 6.03
N LYS A 147 -24.58 3.30 7.36
CA LYS A 147 -25.40 2.58 8.35
C LYS A 147 -25.46 1.05 8.18
N THR A 148 -24.59 0.48 7.33
CA THR A 148 -24.47 -0.96 7.11
C THR A 148 -23.15 -1.46 7.70
N VAL A 149 -23.19 -2.57 8.42
CA VAL A 149 -22.00 -3.23 8.98
C VAL A 149 -21.50 -4.27 7.98
N PHE A 150 -20.26 -4.11 7.53
CA PHE A 150 -19.57 -5.10 6.70
C PHE A 150 -18.53 -5.83 7.52
N ARG A 151 -18.55 -7.16 7.47
CA ARG A 151 -17.52 -8.00 8.08
C ARG A 151 -16.49 -8.41 7.04
N GLY A 152 -15.22 -8.35 7.43
CA GLY A 152 -14.10 -8.73 6.58
C GLY A 152 -13.05 -9.50 7.36
N LYS A 153 -12.19 -10.19 6.62
CA LYS A 153 -11.05 -10.92 7.17
C LYS A 153 -9.82 -10.66 6.31
N THR A 154 -8.65 -10.65 6.93
CA THR A 154 -7.35 -10.58 6.27
C THR A 154 -6.33 -11.36 7.10
N ILE A 155 -5.20 -11.68 6.50
CA ILE A 155 -4.06 -12.26 7.21
C ILE A 155 -3.08 -11.14 7.51
N LEU A 156 -2.62 -11.06 8.74
CA LEU A 156 -1.49 -10.25 9.16
C LEU A 156 -0.24 -11.13 9.16
N ALA A 157 0.70 -10.82 8.28
CA ALA A 157 2.03 -11.40 8.26
C ALA A 157 2.98 -10.50 9.05
N LEU A 158 3.42 -10.96 10.22
CA LEU A 158 4.30 -10.24 11.13
C LEU A 158 5.72 -10.81 11.02
N LEU A 159 6.71 -9.92 10.98
CA LEU A 159 8.12 -10.26 10.88
C LEU A 159 8.90 -9.43 11.90
N LYS A 160 9.52 -10.11 12.88
CA LYS A 160 10.23 -9.47 13.99
C LYS A 160 11.72 -9.33 13.71
N GLN A 161 12.25 -8.12 13.95
CA GLN A 161 13.68 -7.80 13.93
C GLN A 161 14.43 -8.35 12.71
N ILE A 162 13.93 -8.00 11.54
CA ILE A 162 14.64 -8.27 10.29
C ILE A 162 15.84 -7.33 10.22
N ILE A 163 17.03 -7.90 10.05
CA ILE A 163 18.25 -7.14 9.78
C ILE A 163 18.27 -6.80 8.30
N ASP A 164 18.37 -5.52 7.96
CA ASP A 164 18.65 -5.12 6.59
C ASP A 164 20.17 -5.26 6.33
N PRO A 165 20.60 -6.15 5.42
CA PRO A 165 22.02 -6.42 5.19
C PRO A 165 22.81 -5.22 4.66
N LEU A 166 22.12 -4.17 4.17
CA LEU A 166 22.78 -2.99 3.61
C LEU A 166 23.19 -1.94 4.64
N ASN A 167 22.51 -1.88 5.80
CA ASN A 167 22.72 -0.82 6.79
C ASN A 167 22.63 -1.29 8.24
N GLU A 168 22.57 -2.60 8.46
CA GLU A 168 22.49 -3.27 9.77
C GLU A 168 21.31 -2.81 10.65
N LYS A 169 20.35 -2.08 10.07
CA LYS A 169 19.18 -1.62 10.82
C LYS A 169 18.20 -2.77 11.01
N VAL A 170 17.71 -2.86 12.23
CA VAL A 170 16.72 -3.84 12.65
C VAL A 170 15.32 -3.26 12.48
N PHE A 171 14.48 -3.92 11.71
CA PHE A 171 13.11 -3.49 11.46
C PHE A 171 12.08 -4.58 11.76
N ASP A 172 10.99 -4.17 12.38
CA ASP A 172 9.79 -4.99 12.48
C ASP A 172 8.81 -4.59 11.37
N TRP A 173 8.40 -5.56 10.55
CA TRP A 173 7.50 -5.36 9.42
C TRP A 173 6.21 -6.14 9.63
N ALA A 174 5.09 -5.56 9.20
CA ALA A 174 3.76 -6.16 9.27
C ALA A 174 3.05 -5.93 7.94
N PHE A 175 2.41 -6.96 7.39
CA PHE A 175 1.68 -6.87 6.13
C PHE A 175 0.27 -7.45 6.25
N ALA A 176 -0.68 -6.83 5.57
CA ALA A 176 -2.00 -7.39 5.36
C ALA A 176 -2.07 -8.05 3.99
N THR A 177 -2.62 -9.25 3.92
CA THR A 177 -2.79 -10.02 2.68
C THR A 177 -4.01 -10.94 2.75
N ASN A 178 -4.61 -11.26 1.61
CA ASN A 178 -5.60 -12.33 1.46
C ASN A 178 -4.97 -13.67 1.04
N GLN A 179 -3.63 -13.76 0.97
CA GLN A 179 -2.91 -14.93 0.50
C GLN A 179 -2.51 -15.84 1.67
N ASP A 180 -3.30 -16.89 1.94
CA ASP A 180 -3.00 -17.84 3.03
C ASP A 180 -1.70 -18.60 2.81
N GLY A 181 -1.44 -18.97 1.55
CA GLY A 181 -0.20 -19.64 1.11
C GLY A 181 1.04 -18.74 1.01
N ILE A 182 0.99 -17.47 1.45
CA ILE A 182 2.14 -16.57 1.27
C ILE A 182 3.38 -17.08 1.99
N ASN A 183 4.52 -17.11 1.29
CA ASN A 183 5.78 -17.51 1.90
C ASN A 183 6.43 -16.32 2.61
N LEU A 184 6.47 -16.38 3.96
CA LEU A 184 7.01 -15.32 4.80
C LEU A 184 8.50 -15.02 4.55
N ASN A 185 9.26 -15.98 4.01
CA ASN A 185 10.66 -15.78 3.65
C ASN A 185 10.83 -14.89 2.42
N TYR A 186 9.85 -14.88 1.51
CA TYR A 186 9.90 -14.11 0.27
C TYR A 186 9.12 -12.79 0.32
N ILE A 187 8.38 -12.50 1.41
CA ILE A 187 7.63 -11.24 1.56
C ILE A 187 8.54 -10.03 1.39
N ILE A 188 9.70 -10.01 2.04
CA ILE A 188 10.58 -8.83 2.04
C ILE A 188 11.23 -8.61 0.66
N PRO A 189 11.89 -9.60 0.04
CA PRO A 189 12.40 -9.43 -1.32
C PRO A 189 11.31 -9.01 -2.31
N THR A 190 10.12 -9.60 -2.20
CA THR A 190 8.97 -9.29 -3.06
C THR A 190 8.54 -7.85 -2.88
N TYR A 191 8.38 -7.38 -1.64
CA TYR A 191 7.94 -6.03 -1.34
C TYR A 191 8.99 -4.97 -1.68
N LYS A 192 10.28 -5.26 -1.45
CA LYS A 192 11.40 -4.38 -1.84
C LYS A 192 11.46 -4.15 -3.36
N GLY A 193 10.91 -5.05 -4.18
CA GLY A 193 10.75 -4.83 -5.63
C GLY A 193 9.93 -3.58 -6.00
N ARG A 194 9.11 -3.05 -5.08
CA ARG A 194 8.40 -1.76 -5.27
C ARG A 194 9.34 -0.55 -5.27
N TRP A 195 10.55 -0.66 -4.70
CA TRP A 195 11.46 0.47 -4.46
C TRP A 195 12.55 0.60 -5.52
N ARG A 196 12.78 -0.47 -6.29
CA ARG A 196 13.80 -0.54 -7.34
C ARG A 196 13.32 0.12 -8.61
#